data_AF-A0A7J3AX19-F1
#
_entry.id   AF-A0A7J3AX19-F1
#
_cell.length_a   1.000
_cell.length_b   1.000
_cell.length_c   1.000
_cell.angle_alpha   90.00
_cell.angle_beta   90.00
_cell.angle_gamma   90.00
#
_symmetry.space_group_name_H-M   'P 1'
#
loop_
_entity.id
_entity.type
_entity.pdbx_description
1 polymer ?
#
loop_
_entity_poly.entity_id
_entity_poly.type
_entity_poly.pdbx_seq_one_letter_code
_entity_poly.pdbx_strand_id
1 'polypeptide(L)'
;MPIEEGGFYDRDPRDFELKVAIIYPGPYRVAVSSLGHQILYFLVNSMDGVMAERFVSDLNGSVESGRSLDEFDIALATLHFEGQYPELLRMIEGLKKPVFVGGPAVSFNPLPISPLVSAVGLGDFEALIGEILKFRDEGVSALIPKFFVYELKNRAKFNRILHLSPLRDQIRVLEDGVTLNKFLLEISRGCGWGCRFCGMGWHWRPRLDAPMNEVREAIEYASDLGFREIFIIGSDAASSKAIKDTLWEIAEIGLRASTPSIRADQVDVELLDLIRSTGGRMITVAPETGSDRLKGIINKRIDNDEIIRTAEEARDMGMKHIKLYFMIGLPFERESDVVESAKLASKVNSILRAKVTLSVFVPKAGTPFELSPLIREPDFRRRLSIFRREYRGEMNVSHYGRAYVQALLSLGGFEVSEILKRGYKKPFNRWTYGSIARDLGVDPDRIVHGERGTPWWDYIDNISKDFIRREYERAKSGWPSLPCDEFCSKCMIECPMR
;
A
#
# COMPACT_ATOMS: atom_id res chain seq x y z
N MET A 1 17.16 21.95 5.37
CA MET A 1 16.90 20.56 4.95
C MET A 1 18.06 19.71 5.43
N PRO A 2 17.84 18.42 5.79
CA PRO A 2 18.95 17.49 5.98
C PRO A 2 19.78 17.38 4.70
N ILE A 3 21.05 17.00 4.83
CA ILE A 3 21.92 16.76 3.68
C ILE A 3 21.47 15.43 3.04
N GLU A 4 21.29 15.42 1.72
CA GLU A 4 20.99 14.20 0.97
C GLU A 4 22.14 13.84 0.05
N GLU A 5 22.28 12.54 -0.22
CA GLU A 5 23.19 11.98 -1.22
C GLU A 5 22.45 10.96 -2.09
N GLY A 6 23.02 10.64 -3.26
CA GLY A 6 22.51 9.62 -4.18
C GLY A 6 21.43 10.12 -5.16
N GLY A 7 20.98 11.37 -5.02
CA GLY A 7 20.08 12.02 -5.97
C GLY A 7 20.79 12.69 -7.13
N PHE A 8 20.00 13.17 -8.09
CA PHE A 8 20.46 13.96 -9.23
C PHE A 8 20.32 15.45 -8.95
N TYR A 9 21.42 16.10 -8.57
CA TYR A 9 21.49 17.53 -8.22
C TYR A 9 22.31 18.32 -9.25
N ASP A 10 22.28 19.66 -9.16
CA ASP A 10 23.10 20.58 -9.95
C ASP A 10 23.01 20.42 -11.48
N ARG A 11 21.85 19.98 -11.98
CA ARG A 11 21.57 19.83 -13.42
C ARG A 11 20.98 21.11 -13.99
N ASP A 12 21.46 21.51 -15.17
CA ASP A 12 20.89 22.64 -15.90
C ASP A 12 19.65 22.17 -16.68
N PRO A 13 18.44 22.70 -16.40
CA PRO A 13 17.24 22.30 -17.12
C PRO A 13 17.28 22.57 -18.62
N ARG A 14 18.21 23.41 -19.11
CA ARG A 14 18.39 23.69 -20.55
C ARG A 14 19.00 22.51 -21.30
N ASP A 15 19.61 21.56 -20.60
CA ASP A 15 20.25 20.38 -21.17
C ASP A 15 19.27 19.22 -21.39
N PHE A 16 18.00 19.38 -20.99
CA PHE A 16 16.99 18.32 -21.01
C PHE A 16 15.78 18.73 -21.85
N GLU A 17 15.26 17.78 -22.62
CA GLU A 17 14.09 17.97 -23.47
C GLU A 17 12.77 17.92 -22.69
N LEU A 18 12.76 17.18 -21.57
CA LEU A 18 11.57 16.97 -20.76
C LEU A 18 11.88 17.11 -19.28
N LYS A 19 11.16 18.02 -18.62
CA LYS A 19 11.23 18.20 -17.16
C LYS A 19 9.99 17.61 -16.51
N VAL A 20 10.21 16.69 -15.58
CA VAL A 20 9.17 15.92 -14.90
C VAL A 20 9.16 16.23 -13.40
N ALA A 21 8.01 16.64 -12.88
CA ALA A 21 7.81 16.79 -11.45
C ALA A 21 7.35 15.47 -10.83
N ILE A 22 8.11 14.92 -9.89
CA ILE A 22 7.78 13.69 -9.17
C ILE A 22 7.15 14.04 -7.82
N ILE A 23 5.82 13.94 -7.73
CA ILE A 23 5.05 14.37 -6.57
C ILE A 23 4.83 13.20 -5.59
N TYR A 24 5.22 13.41 -4.34
CA TYR A 24 4.73 12.65 -3.20
C TYR A 24 3.82 13.53 -2.34
N PRO A 25 2.49 13.28 -2.30
CA PRO A 25 1.57 14.08 -1.50
C PRO A 25 1.65 13.73 -0.02
N GLY A 26 2.68 14.27 0.62
CA GLY A 26 2.96 14.10 2.03
C GLY A 26 4.33 14.69 2.38
N PRO A 27 4.69 14.68 3.67
CA PRO A 27 5.90 15.31 4.13
C PRO A 27 7.15 14.57 3.64
N TYR A 28 8.22 15.32 3.40
CA TYR A 28 9.51 14.85 2.90
C TYR A 28 10.02 13.58 3.57
N ARG A 29 9.99 13.53 4.92
CA ARG A 29 10.46 12.37 5.70
C ARG A 29 9.77 11.05 5.33
N VAL A 30 8.53 11.13 4.87
CA VAL A 30 7.75 9.96 4.44
C VAL A 30 8.01 9.66 2.97
N ALA A 31 8.17 10.69 2.13
CA ALA A 31 8.53 10.56 0.72
C ALA A 31 9.83 9.76 0.55
N VAL A 32 10.88 10.09 1.31
CA VAL A 32 12.16 9.37 1.24
C VAL A 32 12.08 7.92 1.75
N SER A 33 11.08 7.61 2.56
CA SER A 33 10.79 6.24 3.02
C SER A 33 9.77 5.51 2.13
N SER A 34 9.43 6.07 0.96
CA SER A 34 8.52 5.46 -0.01
C SER A 34 9.28 4.88 -1.20
N LEU A 35 9.35 3.56 -1.28
CA LEU A 35 10.01 2.87 -2.38
C LEU A 35 9.38 3.24 -3.73
N GLY A 36 8.05 3.29 -3.83
CA GLY A 36 7.37 3.66 -5.08
C GLY A 36 7.71 5.08 -5.56
N HIS A 37 7.96 6.02 -4.63
CA HIS A 37 8.40 7.36 -4.98
C HIS A 37 9.86 7.39 -5.45
N GLN A 38 10.74 6.64 -4.78
CA GLN A 38 12.14 6.52 -5.20
C GLN A 38 12.27 5.82 -6.55
N ILE A 39 11.58 4.69 -6.77
CA ILE A 39 11.55 3.98 -8.06
C ILE A 39 11.16 4.96 -9.16
N LEU A 40 10.08 5.72 -8.97
CA LEU A 40 9.62 6.71 -9.92
C LEU A 40 10.69 7.79 -10.21
N TYR A 41 11.34 8.31 -9.17
CA TYR A 41 12.39 9.32 -9.32
C TYR A 41 13.62 8.82 -10.08
N PHE A 42 14.16 7.66 -9.73
CA PHE A 42 15.35 7.10 -10.37
C PHE A 42 15.06 6.59 -11.79
N LEU A 43 13.91 5.93 -11.99
CA LEU A 43 13.51 5.42 -13.30
C LEU A 43 13.29 6.54 -14.32
N VAL A 44 12.73 7.68 -13.91
CA VAL A 44 12.53 8.82 -14.81
C VAL A 44 13.86 9.52 -15.11
N ASN A 45 14.74 9.63 -14.12
CA ASN A 45 16.04 10.27 -14.30
C ASN A 45 17.06 9.42 -15.08
N SER A 46 16.84 8.11 -15.21
CA SER A 46 17.68 7.24 -16.05
C SER A 46 17.32 7.31 -17.54
N MET A 47 16.33 8.11 -17.92
CA MET A 47 15.88 8.26 -19.30
C MET A 47 16.64 9.38 -20.02
N ASP A 48 17.08 9.07 -21.24
CA ASP A 48 17.80 10.02 -22.08
C ASP A 48 16.97 11.29 -22.32
N GLY A 49 17.58 12.46 -22.10
CA GLY A 49 16.94 13.75 -22.31
C GLY A 49 15.87 14.14 -21.28
N VAL A 50 15.70 13.37 -20.20
CA VAL A 50 14.70 13.64 -19.16
C VAL A 50 15.34 14.06 -17.84
N MET A 51 14.79 15.10 -17.22
CA MET A 51 15.14 15.56 -15.88
C MET A 51 13.92 15.45 -14.97
N ALA A 52 14.05 14.76 -13.85
CA ALA A 52 13.04 14.69 -12.81
C ALA A 52 13.50 15.33 -11.49
N GLU A 53 12.61 16.10 -10.87
CA GLU A 53 12.79 16.64 -9.52
C GLU A 53 11.60 16.29 -8.62
N ARG A 54 11.85 16.14 -7.32
CA ARG A 54 10.87 15.69 -6.33
C ARG A 54 10.11 16.87 -5.74
N PHE A 55 8.82 16.64 -5.47
CA PHE A 55 7.93 17.60 -4.81
C PHE A 55 7.19 16.93 -3.66
N VAL A 56 7.15 17.60 -2.52
CA VAL A 56 6.58 17.11 -1.25
C VAL A 56 5.73 18.20 -0.60
N SER A 57 4.82 17.84 0.30
CA SER A 57 3.79 18.78 0.79
C SER A 57 4.31 19.83 1.76
N ASP A 58 5.50 19.63 2.35
CA ASP A 58 6.08 20.47 3.39
C ASP A 58 7.29 21.30 2.93
N LEU A 59 7.52 21.39 1.62
CA LEU A 59 8.53 22.27 1.01
C LEU A 59 7.90 23.19 -0.04
N ASN A 60 8.46 24.39 -0.19
CA ASN A 60 8.10 25.32 -1.25
C ASN A 60 9.07 25.11 -2.43
N GLY A 61 8.56 24.55 -3.53
CA GLY A 61 9.36 24.19 -4.70
C GLY A 61 9.91 22.77 -4.64
N SER A 62 10.74 22.42 -5.62
CA SER A 62 11.37 21.11 -5.72
C SER A 62 12.41 20.86 -4.63
N VAL A 63 12.64 19.59 -4.30
CA VAL A 63 13.65 19.17 -3.31
C VAL A 63 15.07 19.49 -3.79
N GLU A 64 15.35 19.27 -5.08
CA GLU A 64 16.70 19.37 -5.64
C GLU A 64 17.16 20.81 -5.82
N SER A 65 16.34 21.67 -6.45
CA SER A 65 16.75 23.01 -6.86
C SER A 65 15.85 24.15 -6.35
N GLY A 66 14.75 23.83 -5.66
CA GLY A 66 13.78 24.81 -5.17
C GLY A 66 12.92 25.44 -6.27
N ARG A 67 12.92 24.87 -7.48
CA ARG A 67 12.14 25.36 -8.62
C ARG A 67 10.64 25.23 -8.40
N SER A 68 9.87 26.11 -9.03
CA SER A 68 8.42 26.05 -8.99
C SER A 68 7.90 24.86 -9.80
N LEU A 69 6.79 24.28 -9.36
CA LEU A 69 6.12 23.18 -10.06
C LEU A 69 5.70 23.56 -11.49
N ASP A 70 5.38 24.83 -11.75
CA ASP A 70 5.01 25.35 -13.08
C ASP A 70 6.16 25.37 -14.10
N GLU A 71 7.42 25.24 -13.63
CA GLU A 71 8.60 25.18 -14.52
C GLU A 71 8.77 23.81 -15.20
N PHE A 72 8.01 22.81 -14.76
CA PHE A 72 8.05 21.44 -15.27
C PHE A 72 7.01 21.24 -16.37
N ASP A 73 7.24 20.26 -17.24
CA ASP A 73 6.41 20.01 -18.42
C ASP A 73 5.24 19.08 -18.08
N ILE A 74 5.49 18.10 -17.20
CA ILE A 74 4.49 17.15 -16.69
C ILE A 74 4.72 16.86 -15.20
N ALA A 75 3.68 16.39 -14.51
CA ALA A 75 3.78 15.93 -13.12
C ALA A 75 3.32 14.47 -12.99
N LEU A 76 4.07 13.68 -12.22
CA LEU A 76 3.81 12.28 -11.89
C LEU A 76 3.62 12.14 -10.39
N ALA A 77 2.46 11.68 -9.94
CA ALA A 77 2.17 11.50 -8.53
C ALA A 77 1.93 10.02 -8.18
N THR A 78 2.45 9.58 -7.03
CA THR A 78 2.15 8.26 -6.46
C THR A 78 1.25 8.38 -5.23
N LEU A 79 0.10 7.70 -5.24
CA LEU A 79 -0.88 7.70 -4.14
C LEU A 79 -0.97 6.31 -3.50
N HIS A 80 -0.47 6.21 -2.27
CA HIS A 80 -0.45 4.99 -1.47
C HIS A 80 -1.78 4.74 -0.73
N PHE A 81 -2.48 5.80 -0.35
CA PHE A 81 -3.79 5.73 0.32
C PHE A 81 -4.65 6.95 0.00
N GLU A 82 -5.97 6.82 0.14
CA GLU A 82 -6.94 7.82 -0.30
C GLU A 82 -6.84 9.15 0.47
N GLY A 83 -6.25 9.13 1.67
CA GLY A 83 -5.93 10.34 2.44
C GLY A 83 -4.94 11.29 1.75
N GLN A 84 -4.21 10.82 0.73
CA GLN A 84 -3.30 11.65 -0.07
C GLN A 84 -4.00 12.41 -1.20
N TYR A 85 -5.26 12.07 -1.54
CA TYR A 85 -5.95 12.73 -2.66
C TYR A 85 -6.13 14.22 -2.41
N PRO A 86 -6.57 14.67 -1.21
CA PRO A 86 -6.66 16.10 -0.89
C PRO A 86 -5.31 16.82 -0.92
N GLU A 87 -4.25 16.14 -0.50
CA GLU A 87 -2.90 16.72 -0.49
C GLU A 87 -2.41 16.95 -1.91
N LEU A 88 -2.61 15.96 -2.80
CA LEU A 88 -2.25 16.11 -4.22
C LEU A 88 -2.95 17.34 -4.81
N LEU A 89 -4.26 17.46 -4.59
CA LEU A 89 -5.07 18.58 -5.10
C LEU A 89 -4.61 19.94 -4.55
N ARG A 90 -4.05 19.99 -3.34
CA ARG A 90 -3.43 21.23 -2.81
C ARG A 90 -2.13 21.56 -3.55
N MET A 91 -1.30 20.55 -3.78
CA MET A 91 0.01 20.73 -4.42
C MET A 91 -0.10 21.13 -5.90
N ILE A 92 -1.11 20.62 -6.62
CA ILE A 92 -1.32 20.91 -8.05
C ILE A 92 -2.33 22.05 -8.30
N GLU A 93 -2.73 22.80 -7.27
CA GLU A 93 -3.72 23.85 -7.42
C GLU A 93 -3.23 24.91 -8.42
N GLY A 94 -4.04 25.20 -9.45
CA GLY A 94 -3.71 26.19 -10.48
C GLY A 94 -2.71 25.70 -11.53
N LEU A 95 -2.12 24.51 -11.35
CA LEU A 95 -1.21 23.91 -12.31
C LEU A 95 -1.95 23.61 -13.63
N LYS A 96 -1.39 24.11 -14.73
CA LYS A 96 -1.93 23.89 -16.09
C LYS A 96 -1.27 22.75 -16.85
N LYS A 97 -0.26 22.14 -16.23
CA LYS A 97 0.54 21.04 -16.80
C LYS A 97 -0.19 19.71 -16.62
N PRO A 98 0.03 18.72 -17.51
CA PRO A 98 -0.51 17.38 -17.34
C PRO A 98 -0.10 16.75 -16.02
N VAL A 99 -1.05 16.13 -15.32
CA VAL A 99 -0.82 15.42 -14.05
C VAL A 99 -1.23 13.96 -14.22
N PHE A 100 -0.27 13.06 -14.16
CA PHE A 100 -0.49 11.62 -14.18
C PHE A 100 -0.39 11.07 -12.77
N VAL A 101 -1.32 10.19 -12.41
CA VAL A 101 -1.35 9.62 -11.06
C VAL A 101 -1.30 8.10 -11.12
N GLY A 102 -0.47 7.49 -10.29
CA GLY A 102 -0.41 6.05 -10.08
C GLY A 102 -0.41 5.68 -8.60
N GLY A 103 -0.15 4.40 -8.32
CA GLY A 103 -0.08 3.86 -6.96
C GLY A 103 -1.31 3.03 -6.57
N PRO A 104 -1.25 2.30 -5.45
CA PRO A 104 -2.23 1.29 -5.10
C PRO A 104 -3.64 1.86 -4.88
N ALA A 105 -3.76 3.05 -4.27
CA ALA A 105 -5.08 3.62 -3.95
C ALA A 105 -5.92 3.89 -5.21
N VAL A 106 -5.29 4.51 -6.22
CA VAL A 106 -5.95 4.84 -7.49
C VAL A 106 -6.06 3.64 -8.42
N SER A 107 -5.17 2.65 -8.27
CA SER A 107 -5.25 1.39 -9.02
C SER A 107 -6.44 0.53 -8.59
N PHE A 108 -6.91 0.66 -7.33
CA PHE A 108 -8.13 -0.01 -6.88
C PHE A 108 -9.38 0.66 -7.46
N ASN A 109 -9.44 1.99 -7.41
CA ASN A 109 -10.54 2.77 -7.97
C ASN A 109 -10.03 4.13 -8.50
N PRO A 110 -9.93 4.30 -9.83
CA PRO A 110 -9.46 5.54 -10.44
C PRO A 110 -10.56 6.61 -10.49
N LEU A 111 -11.83 6.22 -10.40
CA LEU A 111 -12.96 7.10 -10.71
C LEU A 111 -13.01 8.38 -9.86
N PRO A 112 -12.83 8.34 -8.52
CA PRO A 112 -12.93 9.54 -7.71
C PRO A 112 -11.92 10.63 -8.07
N ILE A 113 -10.71 10.26 -8.47
CA ILE A 113 -9.66 11.25 -8.75
C ILE A 113 -9.54 11.60 -10.24
N SER A 114 -9.93 10.68 -11.12
CA SER A 114 -9.71 10.81 -12.57
C SER A 114 -10.22 12.10 -13.22
N PRO A 115 -11.35 12.75 -12.82
CA PRO A 115 -11.77 14.01 -13.43
C PRO A 115 -10.96 15.23 -12.99
N LEU A 116 -10.03 15.04 -12.04
CA LEU A 116 -9.21 16.11 -11.44
C LEU A 116 -7.75 16.04 -11.87
N VAL A 117 -7.40 15.06 -12.71
CA VAL A 117 -6.03 14.79 -13.20
C VAL A 117 -6.09 14.38 -14.67
N SER A 118 -4.96 14.35 -15.36
CA SER A 118 -4.92 14.09 -16.81
C SER A 118 -5.11 12.61 -17.16
N ALA A 119 -4.51 11.70 -16.39
CA ALA A 119 -4.79 10.27 -16.49
C ALA A 119 -4.37 9.51 -15.23
N VAL A 120 -4.96 8.33 -15.04
CA VAL A 120 -4.65 7.43 -13.92
C VAL A 120 -4.03 6.14 -14.44
N GLY A 121 -2.78 5.90 -14.04
CA GLY A 121 -2.05 4.67 -14.32
C GLY A 121 -2.45 3.56 -13.36
N LEU A 122 -2.74 2.37 -13.88
CA LEU A 122 -3.17 1.22 -13.07
C LEU A 122 -2.06 0.16 -13.01
N GLY A 123 -1.67 -0.21 -11.80
CA GLY A 123 -0.69 -1.26 -11.54
C GLY A 123 0.74 -0.74 -11.30
N ASP A 124 1.72 -1.48 -11.79
CA ASP A 124 3.15 -1.20 -11.63
C ASP A 124 3.58 -0.06 -12.54
N PHE A 125 4.16 0.99 -11.96
CA PHE A 125 4.50 2.21 -12.71
C PHE A 125 5.63 1.98 -13.72
N GLU A 126 6.53 1.05 -13.44
CA GLU A 126 7.63 0.65 -14.31
C GLU A 126 7.11 0.16 -15.69
N ALA A 127 5.91 -0.42 -15.75
CA ALA A 127 5.27 -0.86 -16.99
C ALA A 127 4.54 0.26 -17.76
N LEU A 128 4.42 1.44 -17.14
CA LEU A 128 3.65 2.59 -17.63
C LEU A 128 4.51 3.71 -18.19
N ILE A 129 5.75 3.86 -17.71
CA ILE A 129 6.55 5.06 -17.97
C ILE A 129 6.80 5.34 -19.46
N GLY A 130 6.95 4.30 -20.28
CA GLY A 130 7.16 4.45 -21.72
C GLY A 130 6.01 5.15 -22.44
N GLU A 131 4.77 5.02 -21.96
CA GLU A 131 3.63 5.71 -22.57
C GLU A 131 3.58 7.20 -22.19
N ILE A 132 4.12 7.55 -21.03
CA ILE A 132 4.19 8.96 -20.61
C ILE A 132 5.20 9.73 -21.48
N LEU A 133 6.29 9.09 -21.91
CA LEU A 133 7.24 9.72 -22.84
C LEU A 133 6.59 10.00 -24.19
N LYS A 134 5.89 9.00 -24.75
CA LYS A 134 5.20 9.14 -26.04
C LYS A 134 4.05 10.13 -26.01
N PHE A 135 3.47 10.39 -24.83
CA PHE A 135 2.38 11.36 -24.67
C PHE A 135 2.71 12.75 -25.22
N ARG A 136 3.99 13.17 -25.20
CA ARG A 136 4.39 14.47 -25.76
C ARG A 136 4.06 14.59 -27.25
N ASP A 137 4.34 13.52 -27.99
CA ASP A 137 4.29 13.53 -29.46
C ASP A 137 2.97 12.95 -29.99
N GLU A 138 2.41 11.97 -29.28
CA GLU A 138 1.19 11.24 -29.66
C GLU A 138 -0.05 11.70 -28.88
N GLY A 139 0.11 12.52 -27.83
CA GLY A 139 -0.99 12.93 -26.97
C GLY A 139 -1.67 11.76 -26.25
N VAL A 140 -2.98 11.87 -26.02
CA VAL A 140 -3.76 10.93 -25.22
C VAL A 140 -3.75 9.50 -25.79
N SER A 141 -3.58 9.31 -27.11
CA SER A 141 -3.58 7.97 -27.71
C SER A 141 -2.44 7.09 -27.23
N ALA A 142 -1.27 7.67 -26.87
CA ALA A 142 -0.16 6.90 -26.31
C ALA A 142 -0.53 6.23 -24.96
N LEU A 143 -1.45 6.82 -24.22
CA LEU A 143 -1.78 6.37 -22.86
C LEU A 143 -2.71 5.14 -22.85
N ILE A 144 -3.43 4.89 -23.93
CA ILE A 144 -4.49 3.87 -24.01
C ILE A 144 -3.89 2.56 -24.54
N PRO A 145 -4.20 1.39 -23.96
CA PRO A 145 -5.17 1.15 -22.88
C PRO A 145 -4.55 1.13 -21.47
N LYS A 146 -3.30 1.56 -21.28
CA LYS A 146 -2.60 1.36 -19.99
C LYS A 146 -3.04 2.34 -18.89
N PHE A 147 -3.53 3.51 -19.27
CA PHE A 147 -4.08 4.50 -18.36
C PHE A 147 -5.59 4.63 -18.53
N PHE A 148 -6.25 5.02 -17.44
CA PHE A 148 -7.63 5.51 -17.46
C PHE A 148 -7.64 7.03 -17.69
N VAL A 149 -8.34 7.47 -18.73
CA VAL A 149 -8.52 8.88 -19.12
C VAL A 149 -10.00 9.22 -19.01
N TYR A 150 -10.33 10.20 -18.16
CA TYR A 150 -11.71 10.51 -17.80
C TYR A 150 -12.54 10.98 -19.00
N GLU A 151 -11.97 11.81 -19.87
CA GLU A 151 -12.62 12.38 -21.05
C GLU A 151 -13.01 11.31 -22.05
N LEU A 152 -12.19 10.25 -22.16
CA LEU A 152 -12.44 9.13 -23.06
C LEU A 152 -13.33 8.07 -22.43
N LYS A 153 -13.40 8.02 -21.09
CA LYS A 153 -14.05 6.95 -20.33
C LYS A 153 -13.64 5.57 -20.83
N ASN A 154 -12.36 5.44 -21.20
CA ASN A 154 -11.85 4.22 -21.79
C ASN A 154 -11.80 3.08 -20.77
N ARG A 155 -11.69 1.86 -21.29
CA ARG A 155 -11.34 0.70 -20.50
C ARG A 155 -9.82 0.63 -20.36
N ALA A 156 -9.33 0.63 -19.13
CA ALA A 156 -7.92 0.63 -18.81
C ALA A 156 -7.48 -0.75 -18.33
N LYS A 157 -6.34 -1.22 -18.84
CA LYS A 157 -5.68 -2.45 -18.42
C LYS A 157 -4.86 -2.20 -17.17
N PHE A 158 -4.88 -3.17 -16.26
CA PHE A 158 -3.99 -3.20 -15.12
C PHE A 158 -2.63 -3.75 -15.52
N ASN A 159 -1.56 -2.99 -15.28
CA ASN A 159 -0.23 -3.29 -15.81
C ASN A 159 0.65 -3.87 -14.73
N ARG A 160 1.35 -4.96 -15.03
CA ARG A 160 2.28 -5.59 -14.10
C ARG A 160 3.64 -5.76 -14.75
N ILE A 161 4.70 -5.58 -13.97
CA ILE A 161 6.03 -6.03 -14.37
C ILE A 161 6.05 -7.56 -14.39
N LEU A 162 6.89 -8.12 -15.27
CA LEU A 162 7.12 -9.57 -15.35
C LEU A 162 8.41 -9.99 -14.61
N HIS A 163 9.32 -9.04 -14.40
CA HIS A 163 10.58 -9.23 -13.69
C HIS A 163 10.69 -8.18 -12.59
N LEU A 164 10.98 -8.63 -11.37
CA LEU A 164 11.18 -7.75 -10.22
C LEU A 164 12.68 -7.58 -9.96
N SER A 165 13.17 -6.35 -10.14
CA SER A 165 14.55 -5.95 -9.84
C SER A 165 14.54 -4.95 -8.67
N PRO A 166 15.26 -5.21 -7.57
CA PRO A 166 15.35 -4.26 -6.47
C PRO A 166 16.03 -2.94 -6.89
N LEU A 167 15.46 -1.81 -6.47
CA LEU A 167 16.08 -0.50 -6.69
C LEU A 167 17.37 -0.35 -5.88
N ARG A 168 18.49 -0.14 -6.57
CA ARG A 168 19.83 0.03 -5.97
C ARG A 168 20.12 1.49 -5.62
N ASP A 169 19.97 2.38 -6.59
CA ASP A 169 20.16 3.82 -6.35
C ASP A 169 19.05 4.34 -5.45
N GLN A 170 19.43 4.84 -4.28
CA GLN A 170 18.51 5.34 -3.28
C GLN A 170 19.06 6.60 -2.62
N ILE A 171 18.12 7.46 -2.23
CA ILE A 171 18.44 8.68 -1.51
C ILE A 171 18.88 8.33 -0.09
N ARG A 172 20.07 8.80 0.30
CA ARG A 172 20.58 8.69 1.66
C ARG A 172 20.48 10.04 2.36
N VAL A 173 19.74 10.09 3.47
CA VAL A 173 19.52 11.31 4.25
C VAL A 173 20.46 11.31 5.46
N LEU A 174 21.23 12.38 5.60
CA LEU A 174 22.23 12.58 6.65
C LEU A 174 21.86 13.74 7.58
N GLU A 175 22.04 13.52 8.88
CA GLU A 175 22.03 14.55 9.92
C GLU A 175 23.22 14.31 10.84
N ASP A 176 24.07 15.33 11.01
CA ASP A 176 25.32 15.25 11.79
C ASP A 176 26.21 14.04 11.43
N GLY A 177 26.27 13.69 10.14
CA GLY A 177 27.04 12.55 9.63
C GLY A 177 26.42 11.18 9.90
N VAL A 178 25.17 11.12 10.38
CA VAL A 178 24.43 9.89 10.64
C VAL A 178 23.33 9.69 9.60
N THR A 179 23.30 8.52 8.98
CA THR A 179 22.22 8.09 8.10
C THR A 179 20.92 7.93 8.88
N LEU A 180 19.90 8.73 8.52
CA LEU A 180 18.61 8.77 9.18
C LEU A 180 17.59 7.77 8.63
N ASN A 181 17.65 7.52 7.32
CA ASN A 181 16.72 6.61 6.65
C ASN A 181 17.33 5.22 6.44
N LYS A 182 16.48 4.27 6.05
CA LYS A 182 16.85 2.88 5.79
C LYS A 182 16.91 2.66 4.29
N PHE A 183 17.77 1.75 3.86
CA PHE A 183 17.75 1.26 2.49
C PHE A 183 16.48 0.42 2.27
N LEU A 184 15.72 0.69 1.22
CA LEU A 184 14.43 0.05 0.97
C LEU A 184 14.62 -1.13 0.01
N LEU A 185 14.60 -2.37 0.51
CA LEU A 185 14.88 -3.57 -0.29
C LEU A 185 13.60 -4.35 -0.58
N GLU A 186 13.09 -4.28 -1.82
CA GLU A 186 11.95 -5.10 -2.24
C GLU A 186 12.40 -6.49 -2.68
N ILE A 187 11.96 -7.52 -1.94
CA ILE A 187 12.29 -8.92 -2.25
C ILE A 187 11.12 -9.65 -2.94
N SER A 188 9.90 -9.11 -2.82
CA SER A 188 8.72 -9.67 -3.48
C SER A 188 7.61 -8.64 -3.68
N ARG A 189 6.84 -8.80 -4.76
CA ARG A 189 5.69 -7.94 -5.09
C ARG A 189 4.46 -8.78 -5.41
N GLY A 190 3.34 -8.47 -4.77
CA GLY A 190 2.10 -9.23 -4.90
C GLY A 190 1.94 -10.34 -3.87
N CYS A 191 0.77 -10.97 -3.86
CA CYS A 191 0.42 -11.99 -2.87
C CYS A 191 -0.52 -13.04 -3.44
N GLY A 192 -0.22 -14.33 -3.24
CA GLY A 192 -1.01 -15.46 -3.76
C GLY A 192 -2.17 -15.91 -2.86
N TRP A 193 -2.19 -15.51 -1.58
CA TRP A 193 -3.07 -16.06 -0.53
C TRP A 193 -4.57 -15.75 -0.69
N GLY A 194 -4.93 -14.66 -1.36
CA GLY A 194 -6.33 -14.35 -1.63
C GLY A 194 -7.18 -14.01 -0.39
N CYS A 195 -6.61 -13.34 0.62
CA CYS A 195 -7.38 -12.78 1.73
C CYS A 195 -8.45 -11.80 1.19
N ARG A 196 -9.73 -12.03 1.48
CA ARG A 196 -10.89 -11.41 0.80
C ARG A 196 -11.05 -9.89 0.99
N PHE A 197 -10.30 -9.32 1.93
CA PHE A 197 -10.25 -7.87 2.21
C PHE A 197 -9.06 -7.16 1.56
N CYS A 198 -8.03 -7.90 1.12
CA CYS A 198 -6.70 -7.34 0.85
C CYS A 198 -6.53 -6.91 -0.61
N GLY A 199 -6.45 -5.61 -0.88
CA GLY A 199 -6.24 -5.10 -2.25
C GLY A 199 -5.04 -5.72 -2.97
N MET A 200 -3.90 -5.92 -2.28
CA MET A 200 -2.71 -6.55 -2.87
C MET A 200 -2.96 -7.99 -3.33
N GLY A 201 -3.74 -8.76 -2.56
CA GLY A 201 -4.05 -10.16 -2.86
C GLY A 201 -5.11 -10.36 -3.96
N TRP A 202 -5.74 -9.28 -4.43
CA TRP A 202 -6.74 -9.32 -5.50
C TRP A 202 -6.33 -8.56 -6.76
N HIS A 203 -5.53 -7.49 -6.60
CA HIS A 203 -5.05 -6.68 -7.73
C HIS A 203 -3.63 -7.03 -8.19
N TRP A 204 -2.74 -7.46 -7.29
CA TRP A 204 -1.32 -7.76 -7.58
C TRP A 204 -0.97 -9.25 -7.47
N ARG A 205 -1.93 -10.14 -7.70
CA ARG A 205 -1.65 -11.59 -7.69
C ARG A 205 -1.35 -12.13 -9.09
N PRO A 206 -0.49 -13.16 -9.24
CA PRO A 206 0.28 -13.85 -8.21
C PRO A 206 1.51 -13.05 -7.73
N ARG A 207 2.17 -13.52 -6.67
CA ARG A 207 3.43 -12.97 -6.15
C ARG A 207 4.55 -13.14 -7.18
N LEU A 208 5.40 -12.13 -7.28
CA LEU A 208 6.68 -12.14 -7.97
C LEU A 208 7.78 -12.03 -6.91
N ASP A 209 8.82 -12.86 -7.00
CA ASP A 209 9.98 -12.82 -6.13
C ASP A 209 11.17 -12.24 -6.92
N ALA A 210 11.97 -11.40 -6.28
CA ALA A 210 13.20 -10.88 -6.87
C ALA A 210 14.26 -11.99 -6.95
N PRO A 211 15.08 -12.04 -8.00
CA PRO A 211 16.20 -12.99 -8.08
C PRO A 211 17.22 -12.75 -6.95
N MET A 212 17.65 -13.83 -6.30
CA MET A 212 18.56 -13.71 -5.15
C MET A 212 19.92 -13.07 -5.47
N ASN A 213 20.42 -13.20 -6.70
CA ASN A 213 21.64 -12.51 -7.12
C ASN A 213 21.44 -10.99 -7.12
N GLU A 214 20.32 -10.49 -7.63
CA GLU A 214 20.02 -9.05 -7.63
C GLU A 214 19.74 -8.52 -6.22
N VAL A 215 19.14 -9.34 -5.36
CA VAL A 215 18.97 -9.02 -3.94
C VAL A 215 20.31 -8.86 -3.25
N ARG A 216 21.26 -9.79 -3.46
CA ARG A 216 22.62 -9.71 -2.91
C ARG A 216 23.34 -8.45 -3.39
N GLU A 217 23.32 -8.20 -4.70
CA GLU A 217 23.93 -6.99 -5.29
C GLU A 217 23.34 -5.71 -4.67
N ALA A 218 22.04 -5.66 -4.39
CA ALA A 218 21.41 -4.52 -3.73
C ALA A 218 21.84 -4.35 -2.26
N ILE A 219 22.08 -5.44 -1.52
CA ILE A 219 22.57 -5.40 -0.14
C ILE A 219 24.01 -4.90 -0.10
N GLU A 220 24.87 -5.42 -0.98
CA GLU A 220 26.26 -4.97 -1.13
C GLU A 220 26.30 -3.47 -1.45
N TYR A 221 25.49 -3.04 -2.44
CA TYR A 221 25.39 -1.63 -2.80
C TYR A 221 24.88 -0.74 -1.65
N ALA A 222 23.93 -1.23 -0.84
CA ALA A 222 23.47 -0.51 0.34
C ALA A 222 24.60 -0.27 1.35
N SER A 223 25.49 -1.25 1.53
CA SER A 223 26.67 -1.14 2.38
C SER A 223 27.67 -0.11 1.82
N ASP A 224 27.94 -0.17 0.52
CA ASP A 224 28.86 0.74 -0.18
C ASP A 224 28.38 2.20 -0.12
N LEU A 225 27.08 2.42 -0.25
CA LEU A 225 26.45 3.73 -0.04
C LEU A 225 26.46 4.17 1.43
N GLY A 226 26.87 3.32 2.37
CA GLY A 226 26.96 3.63 3.79
C GLY A 226 25.61 3.68 4.51
N PHE A 227 24.62 2.90 4.06
CA PHE A 227 23.46 2.60 4.88
C PHE A 227 23.86 1.68 6.04
N ARG A 228 23.14 1.77 7.16
CA ARG A 228 23.38 0.93 8.35
C ARG A 228 22.26 -0.05 8.64
N GLU A 229 21.13 0.12 7.97
CA GLU A 229 19.93 -0.67 8.16
C GLU A 229 19.14 -0.77 6.86
N ILE A 230 18.66 -1.99 6.57
CA ILE A 230 17.78 -2.31 5.46
C ILE A 230 16.35 -2.49 5.98
N PHE A 231 15.39 -1.85 5.31
CA PHE A 231 13.97 -2.13 5.47
C PHE A 231 13.52 -3.07 4.35
N ILE A 232 13.22 -4.32 4.71
CA ILE A 232 12.77 -5.32 3.75
C ILE A 232 11.30 -5.04 3.39
N ILE A 233 11.02 -5.01 2.11
CA ILE A 233 9.70 -4.77 1.54
C ILE A 233 9.25 -6.04 0.83
N GLY A 234 8.06 -6.51 1.21
CA GLY A 234 7.39 -7.61 0.53
C GLY A 234 5.97 -7.76 1.03
N SER A 235 5.00 -7.86 0.11
CA SER A 235 3.59 -8.03 0.46
C SER A 235 3.25 -9.40 1.05
N ASP A 236 4.16 -10.37 0.89
CA ASP A 236 4.11 -11.72 1.46
C ASP A 236 5.54 -12.20 1.77
N ALA A 237 6.34 -11.33 2.40
CA ALA A 237 7.78 -11.50 2.54
C ALA A 237 8.17 -12.85 3.19
N ALA A 238 7.46 -13.30 4.21
CA ALA A 238 7.77 -14.55 4.91
C ALA A 238 7.57 -15.81 4.05
N SER A 239 6.70 -15.75 3.04
CA SER A 239 6.53 -16.85 2.08
C SER A 239 7.46 -16.73 0.86
N SER A 240 8.24 -15.65 0.76
CA SER A 240 9.27 -15.51 -0.26
C SER A 240 10.42 -16.45 0.05
N LYS A 241 10.90 -17.19 -0.95
CA LYS A 241 12.10 -18.02 -0.79
C LYS A 241 13.33 -17.18 -0.46
N ALA A 242 13.30 -15.90 -0.79
CA ALA A 242 14.41 -14.98 -0.61
C ALA A 242 14.62 -14.54 0.84
N ILE A 243 13.61 -14.61 1.73
CA ILE A 243 13.67 -13.88 3.02
C ILE A 243 14.79 -14.35 3.95
N LYS A 244 14.99 -15.66 4.09
CA LYS A 244 16.03 -16.22 4.97
C LYS A 244 17.42 -15.91 4.42
N ASP A 245 17.63 -16.18 3.14
CA ASP A 245 18.89 -15.86 2.46
C ASP A 245 19.17 -14.36 2.53
N THR A 246 18.17 -13.50 2.30
CA THR A 246 18.29 -12.04 2.43
C THR A 246 18.78 -11.64 3.82
N LEU A 247 18.16 -12.18 4.88
CA LEU A 247 18.56 -11.86 6.26
C LEU A 247 19.96 -12.38 6.58
N TRP A 248 20.33 -13.55 6.05
CA TRP A 248 21.67 -14.11 6.19
C TRP A 248 22.72 -13.19 5.54
N GLU A 249 22.51 -12.78 4.29
CA GLU A 249 23.41 -11.86 3.57
C GLU A 249 23.56 -10.51 4.30
N ILE A 250 22.45 -9.95 4.81
CA ILE A 250 22.47 -8.73 5.62
C ILE A 250 23.32 -8.91 6.89
N ALA A 251 23.17 -10.05 7.58
CA ALA A 251 23.89 -10.34 8.80
C ALA A 251 25.40 -10.53 8.54
N GLU A 252 25.77 -11.23 7.47
CA GLU A 252 27.17 -11.45 7.07
C GLU A 252 27.91 -10.13 6.79
N ILE A 253 27.25 -9.18 6.13
CA ILE A 253 27.81 -7.85 5.84
C ILE A 253 27.79 -6.94 7.10
N GLY A 254 27.10 -7.36 8.17
CA GLY A 254 27.03 -6.62 9.43
C GLY A 254 26.03 -5.45 9.42
N LEU A 255 25.08 -5.47 8.48
CA LEU A 255 23.98 -4.50 8.42
C LEU A 255 22.84 -4.92 9.36
N ARG A 256 22.00 -3.95 9.73
CA ARG A 256 20.75 -4.22 10.45
C ARG A 256 19.59 -4.47 9.49
N ALA A 257 18.56 -5.18 9.94
CA ALA A 257 17.32 -5.37 9.18
C ALA A 257 16.08 -4.97 9.98
N SER A 258 15.10 -4.43 9.25
CA SER A 258 13.70 -4.34 9.66
C SER A 258 12.86 -5.17 8.72
N THR A 259 12.08 -6.10 9.27
CA THR A 259 11.15 -6.93 8.50
C THR A 259 9.76 -6.29 8.41
N PRO A 260 9.01 -6.55 7.34
CA PRO A 260 7.60 -6.18 7.25
C PRO A 260 6.77 -7.07 8.18
N SER A 261 5.44 -6.91 8.17
CA SER A 261 4.57 -7.86 8.86
C SER A 261 4.76 -9.26 8.26
N ILE A 262 5.08 -10.24 9.10
CA ILE A 262 5.24 -11.63 8.70
C ILE A 262 3.97 -12.42 9.06
N ARG A 263 3.66 -13.44 8.28
CA ARG A 263 2.57 -14.37 8.60
C ARG A 263 3.09 -15.39 9.61
N ALA A 264 2.37 -15.61 10.72
CA ALA A 264 2.83 -16.50 11.79
C ALA A 264 3.05 -17.95 11.32
N ASP A 265 2.22 -18.43 10.40
CA ASP A 265 2.32 -19.79 9.81
C ASP A 265 3.54 -19.97 8.89
N GLN A 266 4.33 -18.92 8.67
CA GLN A 266 5.56 -18.94 7.90
C GLN A 266 6.78 -18.62 8.77
N VAL A 267 6.58 -18.52 10.09
CA VAL A 267 7.65 -18.27 11.06
C VAL A 267 8.12 -19.60 11.61
N ASP A 268 9.43 -19.81 11.51
CA ASP A 268 10.14 -20.87 12.22
C ASP A 268 11.32 -20.29 13.01
N VAL A 269 11.92 -21.17 13.82
CA VAL A 269 13.07 -20.87 14.68
C VAL A 269 14.22 -20.26 13.88
N GLU A 270 14.51 -20.80 12.69
CA GLU A 270 15.58 -20.28 11.83
C GLU A 270 15.32 -18.83 11.40
N LEU A 271 14.10 -18.52 10.96
CA LEU A 271 13.74 -17.16 10.57
C LEU A 271 13.86 -16.18 11.76
N LEU A 272 13.43 -16.60 12.95
CA LEU A 272 13.54 -15.76 14.15
C LEU A 272 15.01 -15.50 14.56
N ASP A 273 15.88 -16.51 14.43
CA ASP A 273 17.32 -16.37 14.69
C ASP A 273 17.98 -15.40 13.70
N LEU A 274 17.65 -15.51 12.40
CA LEU A 274 18.12 -14.59 11.35
C LEU A 274 17.61 -13.14 11.55
N ILE A 275 16.37 -12.98 12.02
CA ILE A 275 15.86 -11.65 12.40
C ILE A 275 16.66 -11.08 13.58
N ARG A 276 17.05 -11.92 14.54
CA ARG A 276 17.84 -11.49 15.70
C ARG A 276 19.28 -11.17 15.32
N SER A 277 19.91 -11.96 14.45
CA SER A 277 21.29 -11.74 14.00
C SER A 277 21.46 -10.39 13.29
N THR A 278 20.42 -9.92 12.61
CA THR A 278 20.33 -8.59 11.99
C THR A 278 19.87 -7.46 12.95
N GLY A 279 19.86 -7.72 14.26
CA GLY A 279 19.55 -6.74 15.30
C GLY A 279 18.06 -6.53 15.60
N GLY A 280 17.17 -7.33 15.00
CA GLY A 280 15.74 -7.33 15.26
C GLY A 280 15.42 -7.67 16.72
N ARG A 281 14.55 -6.89 17.36
CA ARG A 281 14.09 -7.09 18.75
C ARG A 281 12.58 -7.27 18.88
N MET A 282 11.87 -7.23 17.76
CA MET A 282 10.43 -7.27 17.66
C MET A 282 10.03 -7.98 16.37
N ILE A 283 8.96 -8.76 16.44
CA ILE A 283 8.27 -9.30 15.27
C ILE A 283 6.88 -8.67 15.15
N THR A 284 6.40 -8.53 13.92
CA THR A 284 5.06 -8.03 13.62
C THR A 284 4.27 -9.13 12.93
N VAL A 285 3.15 -9.53 13.54
CA VAL A 285 2.25 -10.56 13.02
C VAL A 285 0.87 -9.93 12.78
N ALA A 286 0.20 -10.36 11.71
CA ALA A 286 -1.15 -9.90 11.37
C ALA A 286 -2.17 -11.05 11.42
N PRO A 287 -2.76 -11.35 12.60
CA PRO A 287 -3.86 -12.30 12.72
C PRO A 287 -5.14 -11.82 12.03
N GLU A 288 -5.37 -10.51 11.99
CA GLU A 288 -6.63 -9.82 11.64
C GLU A 288 -7.80 -10.10 12.58
N THR A 289 -7.95 -11.34 13.02
CA THR A 289 -8.95 -11.81 13.98
C THR A 289 -8.42 -13.04 14.71
N GLY A 290 -8.84 -13.22 15.96
CA GLY A 290 -8.60 -14.47 16.71
C GLY A 290 -9.73 -15.47 16.58
N SER A 291 -10.75 -15.21 15.76
CA SER A 291 -11.84 -16.17 15.54
C SER A 291 -11.60 -17.01 14.29
N ASP A 292 -11.53 -18.32 14.43
CA ASP A 292 -11.29 -19.23 13.30
C ASP A 292 -12.45 -19.21 12.30
N ARG A 293 -13.67 -18.98 12.80
CA ARG A 293 -14.85 -18.75 11.95
C ARG A 293 -14.65 -17.52 11.05
N LEU A 294 -14.22 -16.40 11.63
CA LEU A 294 -14.02 -15.17 10.88
C LEU A 294 -12.78 -15.25 9.98
N LYS A 295 -11.73 -15.98 10.37
CA LYS A 295 -10.60 -16.32 9.51
C LYS A 295 -11.04 -17.07 8.24
N GLY A 296 -11.91 -18.07 8.37
CA GLY A 296 -12.49 -18.78 7.22
C GLY A 296 -13.28 -17.85 6.29
N ILE A 297 -14.08 -16.94 6.87
CA ILE A 297 -14.83 -15.92 6.12
C ILE A 297 -13.91 -15.00 5.33
N ILE A 298 -12.85 -14.48 5.95
CA ILE A 298 -11.92 -13.55 5.29
C ILE A 298 -10.86 -14.27 4.44
N ASN A 299 -10.88 -15.61 4.40
CA ASN A 299 -9.89 -16.48 3.76
C ASN A 299 -8.46 -16.23 4.28
N LYS A 300 -8.32 -16.02 5.59
CA LYS A 300 -7.02 -15.93 6.27
C LYS A 300 -6.68 -17.27 6.88
N ARG A 301 -5.70 -17.96 6.30
CA ARG A 301 -5.30 -19.32 6.69
C ARG A 301 -4.16 -19.29 7.70
N ILE A 302 -4.44 -18.91 8.94
CA ILE A 302 -3.42 -18.91 10.01
C ILE A 302 -4.07 -19.48 11.26
N ASP A 303 -3.47 -20.46 11.90
CA ASP A 303 -3.96 -21.00 13.16
C ASP A 303 -3.64 -20.05 14.34
N ASN A 304 -4.54 -19.98 15.32
CA ASN A 304 -4.26 -19.28 16.57
C ASN A 304 -3.09 -19.90 17.34
N ASP A 305 -2.96 -21.22 17.29
CA ASP A 305 -1.90 -21.94 17.99
C ASP A 305 -0.51 -21.62 17.39
N GLU A 306 -0.42 -21.45 16.06
CA GLU A 306 0.82 -20.99 15.40
C GLU A 306 1.23 -19.58 15.86
N ILE A 307 0.25 -18.68 16.05
CA ILE A 307 0.51 -17.32 16.56
C ILE A 307 1.01 -17.36 18.02
N ILE A 308 0.43 -18.25 18.83
CA ILE A 308 0.85 -18.45 20.22
C ILE A 308 2.27 -19.04 20.26
N ARG A 309 2.54 -20.08 19.46
CA ARG A 309 3.86 -20.70 19.35
C ARG A 309 4.93 -19.69 18.92
N THR A 310 4.61 -18.88 17.89
CA THR A 310 5.49 -17.80 17.43
C THR A 310 5.86 -16.84 18.57
N ALA A 311 4.92 -16.52 19.47
CA ALA A 311 5.19 -15.66 20.62
C ALA A 311 6.08 -16.32 21.68
N GLU A 312 5.92 -17.64 21.90
CA GLU A 312 6.75 -18.43 22.81
C GLU A 312 8.18 -18.54 22.28
N GLU A 313 8.35 -18.91 21.01
CA GLU A 313 9.64 -18.99 20.34
C GLU A 313 10.36 -17.62 20.34
N ALA A 314 9.66 -16.55 19.99
CA ALA A 314 10.23 -15.20 20.02
C ALA A 314 10.68 -14.79 21.43
N ARG A 315 9.91 -15.13 22.48
CA ARG A 315 10.30 -14.89 23.87
C ARG A 315 11.57 -15.67 24.23
N ASP A 316 11.63 -16.95 23.88
CA ASP A 316 12.75 -17.82 24.20
C ASP A 316 14.03 -17.39 23.49
N MET A 317 13.89 -16.78 22.31
CA MET A 317 14.95 -16.08 21.58
C MET A 317 15.24 -14.67 22.10
N GLY A 318 14.70 -14.25 23.23
CA GLY A 318 15.00 -12.97 23.87
C GLY A 318 14.47 -11.74 23.12
N MET A 319 13.49 -11.89 22.22
CA MET A 319 12.78 -10.74 21.65
C MET A 319 12.01 -10.02 22.76
N LYS A 320 11.87 -8.69 22.64
CA LYS A 320 11.30 -7.87 23.71
C LYS A 320 9.79 -7.68 23.57
N HIS A 321 9.29 -7.69 22.34
CA HIS A 321 7.92 -7.33 22.04
C HIS A 321 7.43 -8.07 20.79
N ILE A 322 6.11 -8.27 20.70
CA ILE A 322 5.41 -8.67 19.48
C ILE A 322 4.37 -7.62 19.12
N LYS A 323 4.27 -7.24 17.84
CA LYS A 323 3.22 -6.36 17.35
C LYS A 323 2.14 -7.19 16.67
N LEU A 324 0.88 -6.94 17.01
CA LEU A 324 -0.28 -7.65 16.46
C LEU A 324 -1.19 -6.69 15.70
N TYR A 325 -1.55 -7.05 14.47
CA TYR A 325 -2.55 -6.34 13.67
C TYR A 325 -3.88 -7.07 13.68
N PHE A 326 -4.90 -6.40 14.22
CA PHE A 326 -6.28 -6.83 14.22
C PHE A 326 -7.13 -5.86 13.43
N MET A 327 -8.24 -6.37 12.92
CA MET A 327 -9.27 -5.58 12.25
C MET A 327 -10.57 -5.63 13.04
N ILE A 328 -11.37 -4.58 12.91
CA ILE A 328 -12.71 -4.49 13.50
C ILE A 328 -13.70 -4.02 12.45
N GLY A 329 -14.90 -4.60 12.47
CA GLY A 329 -15.92 -4.35 11.47
C GLY A 329 -15.72 -5.12 10.17
N LEU A 330 -15.01 -6.27 10.22
CA LEU A 330 -14.93 -7.18 9.08
C LEU A 330 -16.33 -7.68 8.68
N PRO A 331 -16.55 -8.02 7.40
CA PRO A 331 -17.83 -8.55 6.96
C PRO A 331 -18.19 -9.84 7.70
N PHE A 332 -19.46 -9.94 8.10
CA PHE A 332 -20.01 -11.05 8.89
C PHE A 332 -19.40 -11.22 10.29
N GLU A 333 -18.63 -10.26 10.81
CA GLU A 333 -18.12 -10.26 12.18
C GLU A 333 -19.25 -10.12 13.21
N ARG A 334 -19.19 -10.95 14.24
CA ARG A 334 -20.05 -11.03 15.42
C ARG A 334 -19.29 -10.52 16.63
N GLU A 335 -20.02 -10.14 17.67
CA GLU A 335 -19.39 -9.74 18.94
C GLU A 335 -18.56 -10.85 19.58
N SER A 336 -18.95 -12.12 19.40
CA SER A 336 -18.17 -13.28 19.86
C SER A 336 -16.78 -13.33 19.21
N ASP A 337 -16.67 -13.03 17.92
CA ASP A 337 -15.38 -13.04 17.22
C ASP A 337 -14.46 -11.92 17.73
N VAL A 338 -15.05 -10.78 18.13
CA VAL A 338 -14.29 -9.67 18.75
C VAL A 338 -13.76 -10.09 20.11
N VAL A 339 -14.55 -10.82 20.90
CA VAL A 339 -14.09 -11.42 22.17
C VAL A 339 -12.96 -12.41 21.93
N GLU A 340 -13.11 -13.33 20.96
CA GLU A 340 -12.07 -14.30 20.58
C GLU A 340 -10.76 -13.59 20.16
N SER A 341 -10.87 -12.52 19.36
CA SER A 341 -9.73 -11.71 18.93
C SER A 341 -9.01 -11.04 20.10
N ALA A 342 -9.76 -10.47 21.05
CA ALA A 342 -9.18 -9.84 22.22
C ALA A 342 -8.57 -10.87 23.19
N LYS A 343 -9.17 -12.07 23.32
CA LYS A 343 -8.61 -13.19 24.09
C LYS A 343 -7.29 -13.68 23.51
N LEU A 344 -7.19 -13.83 22.18
CA LEU A 344 -5.92 -14.15 21.52
C LEU A 344 -4.86 -13.09 21.83
N ALA A 345 -5.19 -11.81 21.68
CA ALA A 345 -4.27 -10.71 22.00
C ALA A 345 -3.80 -10.75 23.46
N SER A 346 -4.72 -11.00 24.41
CA SER A 346 -4.40 -11.14 25.83
C SER A 346 -3.52 -12.36 26.12
N LYS A 347 -3.78 -13.50 25.47
CA LYS A 347 -2.96 -14.70 25.58
C LYS A 347 -1.54 -14.45 25.08
N VAL A 348 -1.38 -13.88 23.89
CA VAL A 348 -0.06 -13.52 23.36
C VAL A 348 0.66 -12.53 24.28
N ASN A 349 -0.05 -11.50 24.78
CA ASN A 349 0.52 -10.51 25.69
C ASN A 349 1.01 -11.10 27.02
N SER A 350 0.41 -12.20 27.48
CA SER A 350 0.86 -12.91 28.68
C SER A 350 2.18 -13.68 28.48
N ILE A 351 2.55 -13.96 27.23
CA ILE A 351 3.77 -14.70 26.85
C ILE A 351 4.89 -13.73 26.51
N LEU A 352 4.60 -12.77 25.63
CA LEU A 352 5.52 -11.75 25.16
C LEU A 352 4.76 -10.42 25.06
N ARG A 353 5.34 -9.33 25.57
CA ARG A 353 4.67 -8.02 25.60
C ARG A 353 4.14 -7.66 24.21
N ALA A 354 2.80 -7.58 24.09
CA ALA A 354 2.14 -7.34 22.83
C ALA A 354 1.80 -5.85 22.65
N LYS A 355 1.98 -5.36 21.43
CA LYS A 355 1.49 -4.06 20.98
C LYS A 355 0.41 -4.28 19.92
N VAL A 356 -0.84 -4.00 20.26
CA VAL A 356 -1.98 -4.21 19.35
C VAL A 356 -2.23 -2.97 18.51
N THR A 357 -2.43 -3.14 17.20
CA THR A 357 -3.07 -2.13 16.35
C THR A 357 -4.41 -2.68 15.88
N LEU A 358 -5.49 -1.97 16.20
CA LEU A 358 -6.86 -2.30 15.82
C LEU A 358 -7.35 -1.35 14.73
N SER A 359 -7.40 -1.86 13.50
CA SER A 359 -7.77 -1.10 12.30
C SER A 359 -9.25 -1.29 11.95
N VAL A 360 -9.96 -0.22 11.63
CA VAL A 360 -11.32 -0.30 11.09
C VAL A 360 -11.21 -0.86 9.67
N PHE A 361 -11.95 -1.92 9.38
CA PHE A 361 -12.03 -2.47 8.02
C PHE A 361 -12.58 -1.41 7.06
N VAL A 362 -11.85 -1.14 5.98
CA VAL A 362 -12.28 -0.26 4.89
C VAL A 362 -12.47 -1.12 3.64
N PRO A 363 -13.70 -1.23 3.09
CA PRO A 363 -13.92 -1.95 1.85
C PRO A 363 -13.11 -1.35 0.69
N LYS A 364 -12.51 -2.22 -0.12
CA LYS A 364 -11.70 -1.83 -1.29
C LYS A 364 -12.35 -2.30 -2.58
N ALA A 365 -12.41 -1.41 -3.56
CA ALA A 365 -12.83 -1.76 -4.91
C ALA A 365 -11.97 -2.91 -5.48
N GLY A 366 -12.60 -3.82 -6.23
CA GLY A 366 -11.91 -4.98 -6.79
C GLY A 366 -11.47 -6.00 -5.74
N THR A 367 -12.15 -6.08 -4.60
CA THR A 367 -12.00 -7.15 -3.60
C THR A 367 -13.34 -7.84 -3.36
N PRO A 368 -13.40 -9.10 -2.91
CA PRO A 368 -14.65 -9.77 -2.56
C PRO A 368 -15.52 -8.97 -1.59
N PHE A 369 -14.91 -8.19 -0.72
CA PHE A 369 -15.64 -7.33 0.21
C PHE A 369 -15.94 -5.92 -0.30
N GLU A 370 -15.77 -5.65 -1.60
CA GLU A 370 -16.12 -4.37 -2.22
C GLU A 370 -17.59 -4.00 -2.08
N LEU A 371 -18.48 -4.97 -1.84
CA LEU A 371 -19.92 -4.77 -1.62
C LEU A 371 -20.28 -4.73 -0.13
N SER A 372 -19.33 -5.02 0.76
CA SER A 372 -19.58 -4.98 2.19
C SER A 372 -19.63 -3.53 2.69
N PRO A 373 -20.49 -3.23 3.67
CA PRO A 373 -20.54 -1.89 4.25
C PRO A 373 -19.32 -1.66 5.15
N LEU A 374 -18.89 -0.40 5.25
CA LEU A 374 -18.16 0.01 6.44
C LEU A 374 -19.08 -0.17 7.65
N ILE A 375 -18.57 -0.74 8.75
CA ILE A 375 -19.34 -0.85 10.00
C ILE A 375 -19.91 0.51 10.43
N ARG A 376 -21.13 0.55 11.00
CA ARG A 376 -21.70 1.80 11.50
C ARG A 376 -20.99 2.24 12.79
N GLU A 377 -20.85 3.54 12.99
CA GLU A 377 -20.09 4.09 14.11
C GLU A 377 -20.55 3.59 15.50
N PRO A 378 -21.86 3.48 15.81
CA PRO A 378 -22.30 2.93 17.09
C PRO A 378 -21.82 1.49 17.33
N ASP A 379 -21.84 0.65 16.29
CA ASP A 379 -21.42 -0.74 16.39
C ASP A 379 -19.91 -0.89 16.46
N PHE A 380 -19.16 -0.04 15.75
CA PHE A 380 -17.72 0.08 15.92
C PHE A 380 -17.36 0.42 17.37
N ARG A 381 -18.00 1.46 17.96
CA ARG A 381 -17.73 1.87 19.35
C ARG A 381 -18.08 0.76 20.34
N ARG A 382 -19.19 0.06 20.12
CA ARG A 382 -19.62 -1.09 20.93
C ARG A 382 -18.60 -2.22 20.88
N ARG A 383 -18.19 -2.66 19.69
CA ARG A 383 -17.18 -3.72 19.50
C ARG A 383 -15.81 -3.30 20.03
N LEU A 384 -15.42 -2.04 19.87
CA LEU A 384 -14.19 -1.51 20.46
C LEU A 384 -14.23 -1.58 21.99
N SER A 385 -15.39 -1.29 22.59
CA SER A 385 -15.58 -1.44 24.04
C SER A 385 -15.44 -2.89 24.49
N ILE A 386 -15.96 -3.85 23.71
CA ILE A 386 -15.80 -5.28 23.97
C ILE A 386 -14.31 -5.67 23.94
N PHE A 387 -13.58 -5.30 22.88
CA PHE A 387 -12.16 -5.60 22.76
C PHE A 387 -11.35 -5.02 23.93
N ARG A 388 -11.63 -3.76 24.33
CA ARG A 388 -10.98 -3.08 25.46
C ARG A 388 -11.28 -3.70 26.82
N ARG A 389 -12.39 -4.42 26.97
CA ARG A 389 -12.73 -5.08 28.23
C ARG A 389 -11.82 -6.28 28.46
N GLU A 390 -11.56 -7.05 27.40
CA GLU A 390 -10.80 -8.29 27.42
C GLU A 390 -9.28 -8.07 27.26
N TYR A 391 -8.85 -7.05 26.50
CA TYR A 391 -7.43 -6.70 26.30
C TYR A 391 -7.06 -5.37 26.97
N ARG A 392 -6.09 -5.44 27.90
CA ARG A 392 -5.61 -4.30 28.71
C ARG A 392 -4.17 -3.85 28.41
N GLY A 393 -3.57 -4.34 27.32
CA GLY A 393 -2.21 -3.98 26.92
C GLY A 393 -2.11 -2.72 26.05
N GLU A 394 -0.92 -2.46 25.50
CA GLU A 394 -0.65 -1.32 24.64
C GLU A 394 -1.44 -1.47 23.33
N MET A 395 -2.33 -0.50 23.05
CA MET A 395 -3.21 -0.55 21.89
C MET A 395 -3.30 0.79 21.16
N ASN A 396 -3.10 0.75 19.84
CA ASN A 396 -3.43 1.84 18.92
C ASN A 396 -4.70 1.49 18.14
N VAL A 397 -5.61 2.46 17.97
CA VAL A 397 -6.90 2.25 17.28
C VAL A 397 -7.05 3.28 16.18
N SER A 398 -7.34 2.82 14.96
CA SER A 398 -7.58 3.71 13.84
C SER A 398 -8.84 4.58 14.04
N HIS A 399 -8.85 5.77 13.45
CA HIS A 399 -9.93 6.73 13.61
C HIS A 399 -11.08 6.46 12.63
N TYR A 400 -12.28 6.15 13.17
CA TYR A 400 -13.47 5.85 12.38
C TYR A 400 -13.79 6.91 11.32
N GLY A 401 -13.74 8.20 11.70
CA GLY A 401 -14.05 9.28 10.77
C GLY A 401 -13.09 9.40 9.58
N ARG A 402 -11.86 8.87 9.69
CA ARG A 402 -10.91 8.78 8.56
C ARG A 402 -11.23 7.55 7.70
N ALA A 403 -11.52 6.41 8.33
CA ALA A 403 -11.97 5.20 7.65
C ALA A 403 -13.25 5.44 6.83
N TYR A 404 -14.17 6.28 7.32
CA TYR A 404 -15.37 6.70 6.59
C TYR A 404 -15.04 7.41 5.28
N VAL A 405 -14.19 8.44 5.32
CA VAL A 405 -13.79 9.17 4.11
C VAL A 405 -13.01 8.25 3.18
N GLN A 406 -12.14 7.41 3.74
CA GLN A 406 -11.40 6.42 2.96
C GLN A 406 -12.34 5.44 2.23
N ALA A 407 -13.41 4.97 2.88
CA ALA A 407 -14.42 4.12 2.25
C ALA A 407 -15.17 4.87 1.15
N LEU A 408 -15.55 6.14 1.37
CA LEU A 408 -16.21 6.98 0.38
C LEU A 408 -15.36 7.12 -0.89
N LEU A 409 -14.06 7.40 -0.73
CA LEU A 409 -13.12 7.53 -1.85
C LEU A 409 -12.83 6.17 -2.50
N SER A 410 -12.67 5.11 -1.71
CA SER A 410 -12.40 3.76 -2.22
C SER A 410 -13.54 3.20 -3.09
N LEU A 411 -14.79 3.54 -2.77
CA LEU A 411 -15.98 2.91 -3.35
C LEU A 411 -16.79 3.82 -4.28
N GLY A 412 -16.56 5.13 -4.24
CA GLY A 412 -17.34 6.10 -5.00
C GLY A 412 -17.06 6.08 -6.51
N GLY A 413 -18.04 6.52 -7.29
CA GLY A 413 -17.85 6.84 -8.70
C GLY A 413 -17.36 8.28 -8.92
N PHE A 414 -17.62 8.81 -10.12
CA PHE A 414 -17.27 10.19 -10.49
C PHE A 414 -17.98 11.25 -9.64
N GLU A 415 -19.11 10.93 -9.03
CA GLU A 415 -19.82 11.83 -8.12
C GLU A 415 -18.97 12.25 -6.91
N VAL A 416 -17.97 11.46 -6.55
CA VAL A 416 -17.04 11.75 -5.45
C VAL A 416 -15.97 12.77 -5.84
N SER A 417 -15.71 12.97 -7.13
CA SER A 417 -14.72 13.94 -7.61
C SER A 417 -15.07 15.38 -7.22
N GLU A 418 -16.35 15.76 -7.30
CA GLU A 418 -16.78 17.09 -6.88
C GLU A 418 -16.73 17.25 -5.35
N ILE A 419 -16.97 16.18 -4.59
CA ILE A 419 -16.79 16.17 -3.13
C ILE A 419 -15.30 16.43 -2.79
N LEU A 420 -14.38 15.73 -3.46
CA LEU A 420 -12.95 15.94 -3.33
C LEU A 420 -12.55 17.38 -3.67
N LYS A 421 -13.03 17.91 -4.81
CA LYS A 421 -12.75 19.28 -5.28
C LYS A 421 -13.22 20.36 -4.32
N ARG A 422 -14.33 20.18 -3.60
CA ARG A 422 -14.80 21.12 -2.56
C ARG A 422 -14.17 20.88 -1.19
N GLY A 423 -13.69 19.66 -0.95
CA GLY A 423 -13.19 19.20 0.35
C GLY A 423 -11.67 19.26 0.51
N TYR A 424 -10.90 19.40 -0.56
CA TYR A 424 -9.45 19.16 -0.49
C TYR A 424 -8.67 20.13 0.40
N LYS A 425 -9.20 21.33 0.69
CA LYS A 425 -8.62 22.29 1.66
C LYS A 425 -9.18 22.16 3.08
N LYS A 426 -10.11 21.23 3.30
CA LYS A 426 -10.81 21.05 4.57
C LYS A 426 -10.31 19.80 5.31
N PRO A 427 -10.62 19.66 6.61
CA PRO A 427 -10.20 18.49 7.38
C PRO A 427 -10.70 17.16 6.79
N PHE A 428 -9.80 16.17 6.69
CA PHE A 428 -10.11 14.81 6.22
C PHE A 428 -10.90 14.02 7.28
N ASN A 429 -12.20 14.26 7.37
CA ASN A 429 -13.11 13.58 8.29
C ASN A 429 -14.55 13.45 7.77
N ARG A 430 -15.28 12.50 8.36
CA ARG A 430 -16.69 12.18 8.07
C ARG A 430 -17.61 13.40 8.03
N TRP A 431 -17.51 14.32 8.99
CA TRP A 431 -18.41 15.46 9.08
C TRP A 431 -18.26 16.40 7.90
N THR A 432 -17.02 16.72 7.55
CA THR A 432 -16.66 17.64 6.48
C THR A 432 -17.10 17.08 5.13
N TYR A 433 -16.67 15.86 4.81
CA TYR A 433 -16.96 15.22 3.52
C TYR A 433 -18.43 14.84 3.40
N GLY A 434 -19.06 14.42 4.50
CA GLY A 434 -20.49 14.13 4.54
C GLY A 434 -21.37 15.36 4.35
N SER A 435 -20.97 16.52 4.89
CA SER A 435 -21.68 17.79 4.64
C SER A 435 -21.59 18.19 3.17
N ILE A 436 -20.38 18.19 2.61
CA ILE A 436 -20.15 18.54 1.19
C ILE A 436 -20.94 17.61 0.27
N ALA A 437 -20.95 16.31 0.55
CA ALA A 437 -21.72 15.34 -0.22
C ALA A 437 -23.22 15.69 -0.23
N ARG A 438 -23.80 15.99 0.93
CA ARG A 438 -25.22 16.37 1.04
C ARG A 438 -25.53 17.68 0.34
N ASP A 439 -24.64 18.67 0.42
CA ASP A 439 -24.78 19.96 -0.29
C ASP A 439 -24.77 19.77 -1.82
N LEU A 440 -24.14 18.69 -2.30
CA LEU A 440 -24.10 18.27 -3.70
C LEU A 440 -25.25 17.33 -4.10
N GLY A 441 -26.16 17.00 -3.18
CA GLY A 441 -27.24 16.04 -3.42
C GLY A 441 -26.78 14.57 -3.49
N VAL A 442 -25.55 14.28 -3.06
CA VAL A 442 -25.01 12.92 -2.96
C VAL A 442 -25.28 12.39 -1.55
N ASP A 443 -25.83 11.18 -1.45
CA ASP A 443 -25.92 10.47 -0.17
C ASP A 443 -24.65 9.64 0.08
N PRO A 444 -23.70 10.11 0.92
CA PRO A 444 -22.46 9.40 1.18
C PRO A 444 -22.70 8.12 1.99
N ASP A 445 -23.77 8.04 2.79
CA ASP A 445 -24.07 6.85 3.59
C ASP A 445 -24.57 5.71 2.70
N ARG A 446 -25.23 6.01 1.57
CA ARG A 446 -25.55 4.99 0.56
C ARG A 446 -24.29 4.35 -0.03
N ILE A 447 -23.23 5.14 -0.26
CA ILE A 447 -21.95 4.63 -0.79
C ILE A 447 -21.21 3.85 0.31
N VAL A 448 -21.09 4.41 1.51
CA VAL A 448 -20.24 3.86 2.58
C VAL A 448 -20.89 2.69 3.33
N HIS A 449 -22.20 2.76 3.59
CA HIS A 449 -22.95 1.80 4.39
C HIS A 449 -24.04 1.04 3.63
N GLY A 450 -24.52 1.60 2.52
CA GLY A 450 -25.67 1.08 1.79
C GLY A 450 -25.33 0.08 0.69
N GLU A 451 -26.39 -0.39 0.05
CA GLU A 451 -26.31 -1.09 -1.23
C GLU A 451 -25.94 -0.08 -2.33
N ARG A 452 -24.82 -0.37 -2.99
CA ARG A 452 -24.23 0.48 -4.02
C ARG A 452 -23.93 -0.34 -5.28
N GLY A 453 -23.86 0.36 -6.40
CA GLY A 453 -23.21 -0.17 -7.60
C GLY A 453 -21.69 -0.22 -7.44
N THR A 454 -21.02 -0.80 -8.42
CA THR A 454 -19.56 -0.92 -8.46
C THR A 454 -19.06 -0.38 -9.81
N PRO A 455 -19.11 0.95 -10.01
CA PRO A 455 -18.99 1.57 -11.33
C PRO A 455 -17.61 1.40 -11.97
N TRP A 456 -16.56 1.11 -11.20
CA TRP A 456 -15.20 0.90 -11.73
C TRP A 456 -15.06 -0.35 -12.62
N TRP A 457 -15.96 -1.34 -12.51
CA TRP A 457 -15.94 -2.53 -13.36
C TRP A 457 -16.12 -2.25 -14.85
N ASP A 458 -16.72 -1.12 -15.18
CA ASP A 458 -16.96 -0.73 -16.56
C ASP A 458 -15.66 -0.22 -17.21
N TYR A 459 -14.67 0.15 -16.38
CA TYR A 459 -13.47 0.88 -16.80
C TYR A 459 -12.16 0.16 -16.53
N ILE A 460 -12.13 -0.94 -15.76
CA ILE A 460 -10.89 -1.61 -15.37
C ILE A 460 -10.88 -3.06 -15.81
N ASP A 461 -9.82 -3.45 -16.51
CA ASP A 461 -9.48 -4.83 -16.83
C ASP A 461 -8.35 -5.33 -15.94
N ASN A 462 -8.70 -6.17 -14.95
CA ASN A 462 -7.74 -6.85 -14.08
C ASN A 462 -8.27 -8.23 -13.69
N ILE A 463 -9.17 -8.23 -12.70
CA ILE A 463 -9.76 -9.42 -12.11
C ILE A 463 -11.21 -9.60 -12.60
N SER A 464 -11.68 -10.84 -12.71
CA SER A 464 -13.05 -11.10 -13.14
C SER A 464 -14.08 -10.69 -12.07
N LYS A 465 -15.06 -9.86 -12.48
CA LYS A 465 -16.24 -9.50 -11.67
C LYS A 465 -16.99 -10.73 -11.15
N ASP A 466 -17.14 -11.76 -11.98
CA ASP A 466 -17.81 -13.00 -11.58
C ASP A 466 -17.00 -13.79 -10.57
N PHE A 467 -15.67 -13.78 -10.69
CA PHE A 467 -14.80 -14.40 -9.69
C PHE A 467 -14.94 -13.70 -8.34
N ILE A 468 -14.94 -12.37 -8.29
CA ILE A 468 -15.15 -11.59 -7.06
C ILE A 468 -16.50 -11.92 -6.42
N ARG A 469 -17.59 -11.97 -7.20
CA ARG A 469 -18.92 -12.34 -6.70
C ARG A 469 -18.95 -13.75 -6.11
N ARG A 470 -18.37 -14.73 -6.80
CA ARG A 470 -18.26 -16.11 -6.27
C ARG A 470 -17.50 -16.15 -4.94
N GLU A 471 -16.49 -15.33 -4.81
CA GLU A 471 -15.65 -15.26 -3.60
C GLU A 471 -16.37 -14.58 -2.45
N TYR A 472 -17.22 -13.59 -2.72
CA TYR A 472 -18.13 -13.03 -1.73
C TYR A 472 -19.15 -14.06 -1.23
N GLU A 473 -19.74 -14.87 -2.13
CA GLU A 473 -20.66 -15.93 -1.73
C GLU A 473 -19.97 -17.02 -0.90
N ARG A 474 -18.75 -17.43 -1.28
CA ARG A 474 -17.92 -18.33 -0.46
C ARG A 474 -17.60 -17.76 0.92
N ALA A 475 -17.42 -16.44 1.02
CA ALA A 475 -17.19 -15.80 2.30
C ALA A 475 -18.36 -16.01 3.27
N LYS A 476 -19.61 -15.97 2.79
CA LYS A 476 -20.80 -16.17 3.63
C LYS A 476 -20.82 -17.53 4.33
N SER A 477 -20.31 -18.57 3.66
CA SER A 477 -20.22 -19.93 4.20
C SER A 477 -18.86 -20.26 4.83
N GLY A 478 -17.90 -19.33 4.81
CA GLY A 478 -16.53 -19.57 5.25
C GLY A 478 -15.76 -20.58 4.38
N TRP A 479 -16.23 -20.85 3.16
CA TRP A 479 -15.59 -21.81 2.26
C TRP A 479 -14.21 -21.30 1.81
N PRO A 480 -13.15 -22.11 1.91
CA PRO A 480 -11.80 -21.64 1.62
C PRO A 480 -11.54 -21.50 0.12
N SER A 481 -10.61 -20.59 -0.20
CA SER A 481 -10.03 -20.46 -1.54
C SER A 481 -8.53 -20.66 -1.45
N LEU A 482 -7.98 -21.52 -2.31
CA LEU A 482 -6.58 -21.94 -2.31
C LEU A 482 -5.67 -20.83 -2.88
N PRO A 483 -4.44 -20.71 -2.37
CA PRO A 483 -3.45 -19.78 -2.90
C PRO A 483 -3.02 -20.16 -4.33
N CYS A 484 -2.40 -19.21 -5.03
CA CYS A 484 -2.08 -19.32 -6.45
C CYS A 484 -1.06 -20.42 -6.80
N ASP A 485 -0.19 -20.76 -5.85
CA ASP A 485 0.82 -21.82 -5.94
C ASP A 485 0.24 -23.23 -5.71
N GLU A 486 -0.82 -23.35 -4.92
CA GLU A 486 -1.57 -24.61 -4.74
C GLU A 486 -2.55 -24.87 -5.88
N PHE A 487 -3.31 -23.86 -6.32
CA PHE A 487 -4.35 -24.03 -7.33
C PHE A 487 -4.69 -22.74 -8.09
N CYS A 488 -4.69 -22.81 -9.42
CA CYS A 488 -5.12 -21.69 -10.24
C CYS A 488 -6.64 -21.63 -10.42
N SER A 489 -7.22 -20.55 -9.88
CA SER A 489 -8.66 -20.29 -9.94
C SER A 489 -9.14 -19.56 -11.21
N LYS A 490 -8.27 -19.39 -12.23
CA LYS A 490 -8.55 -18.65 -13.50
C LYS A 490 -9.28 -17.32 -13.25
N CYS A 491 -8.70 -16.53 -12.36
CA CYS A 491 -9.41 -15.44 -11.72
C CYS A 491 -9.18 -14.07 -12.38
N MET A 492 -8.08 -13.91 -13.10
CA MET A 492 -7.71 -12.67 -13.80
C MET A 492 -8.15 -12.76 -15.26
N ILE A 493 -8.44 -11.60 -15.87
CA ILE A 493 -8.75 -11.49 -17.29
C ILE A 493 -7.51 -11.87 -18.11
N GLU A 494 -6.36 -11.29 -17.74
CA GLU A 494 -5.03 -11.61 -18.26
C GLU A 494 -4.09 -11.78 -17.05
N CYS A 495 -3.50 -12.97 -16.87
CA CYS A 495 -2.58 -13.25 -15.75
C CYS A 495 -1.14 -13.12 -16.25
N PRO A 496 -0.26 -12.33 -15.59
CA PRO A 496 1.11 -12.14 -16.07
C PRO A 496 1.98 -13.41 -16.05
N MET A 497 1.55 -14.45 -15.34
CA MET A 497 2.27 -15.72 -15.20
C MET A 497 1.75 -16.83 -16.13
N ARG A 498 0.85 -16.54 -17.08
CA ARG A 498 0.23 -17.55 -17.96
C ARG A 498 0.07 -17.10 -19.39
#